data_AF-A0A7S2JGU7-F1
#
_entry.id   AF-A0A7S2JGU7-F1
#
_cell.length_a   1.000
_cell.length_b   1.000
_cell.length_c   1.000
_cell.angle_alpha   90.00
_cell.angle_beta   90.00
_cell.angle_gamma   90.00
#
_symmetry.space_group_name_H-M   'P 1'
#
loop_
_entity.id
_entity.type
_entity.pdbx_description
1 polymer ?
#
loop_
_entity_poly.entity_id
_entity_poly.type
_entity_poly.pdbx_seq_one_letter_code
_entity_poly.pdbx_strand_id
1 'polypeptide(L)'
;MSVMAAVARCARAPQRNPAMLLSRRCLGDSVAGPQIGDLAANAKIATQFFTKTPVSYAEFKQQCVSLRIFVFAAVNAGLVAALFLDPPKSSYWMRMSPKYLFSSVFAGTPPPMFLSQKVEREADVPDIVSQLTQNRRLLTAGSDTEDE
;
A
#
# COMPACT_ATOMS: atom_id res chain seq x y z
N MET A 1 -28.82 24.76 25.75
CA MET A 1 -29.19 23.34 25.91
C MET A 1 -29.60 23.11 27.35
N SER A 2 -30.82 22.66 27.61
CA SER A 2 -31.39 22.55 28.96
C SER A 2 -30.78 21.39 29.76
N VAL A 3 -30.43 21.65 31.02
CA VAL A 3 -29.88 20.66 31.98
C VAL A 3 -30.81 19.46 32.14
N MET A 4 -32.12 19.67 32.06
CA MET A 4 -33.13 18.60 32.08
C MET A 4 -33.01 17.61 30.91
N ALA A 5 -32.58 18.09 29.74
CA ALA A 5 -32.39 17.24 28.56
C ALA A 5 -31.10 16.39 28.64
N ALA A 6 -30.13 16.78 29.48
CA ALA A 6 -28.95 15.98 29.77
C ALA A 6 -29.26 14.85 30.77
N VAL A 7 -30.04 15.16 31.82
CA VAL A 7 -30.46 14.17 32.83
C VAL A 7 -31.36 13.09 32.23
N ALA A 8 -32.31 13.47 31.36
CA ALA A 8 -33.20 12.51 30.69
C ALA A 8 -32.45 11.53 29.74
N ARG A 9 -31.29 11.94 29.20
CA ARG A 9 -30.44 11.05 28.39
C ARG A 9 -29.62 10.09 29.25
N CYS A 10 -29.15 10.53 30.40
CA CYS A 10 -28.43 9.65 31.35
C CYS A 10 -29.36 8.61 32.00
N ALA A 11 -30.65 8.91 32.18
CA ALA A 11 -31.62 8.00 32.79
C ALA A 11 -31.96 6.76 31.92
N ARG A 12 -31.61 6.77 30.63
CA ARG A 12 -31.87 5.64 29.70
C ARG A 12 -30.63 4.80 29.39
N ALA A 13 -29.51 5.05 30.07
CA ALA A 13 -28.36 4.14 29.97
C ALA A 13 -28.76 2.81 30.64
N PRO A 14 -28.76 1.67 29.92
CA PRO A 14 -29.08 0.39 30.53
C PRO A 14 -28.08 0.13 31.66
N GLN A 15 -28.58 -0.15 32.86
CA GLN A 15 -27.72 -0.61 33.97
C GLN A 15 -27.01 -1.87 33.51
N ARG A 16 -25.70 -1.76 33.27
CA ARG A 16 -24.86 -2.89 32.89
C ARG A 16 -24.87 -3.88 34.06
N ASN A 17 -25.39 -5.07 33.79
CA ASN A 17 -25.43 -6.18 34.73
C ASN A 17 -24.00 -6.46 35.24
N PRO A 18 -23.72 -6.44 36.56
CA PRO A 18 -22.38 -6.71 37.09
C PRO A 18 -21.91 -8.14 36.77
N ALA A 19 -22.82 -9.06 36.42
CA ALA A 19 -22.46 -10.39 35.93
C ALA A 19 -21.86 -10.41 34.51
N MET A 20 -21.99 -9.30 33.75
CA MET A 20 -21.18 -9.03 32.55
C MET A 20 -19.88 -8.28 32.91
N LEU A 21 -19.36 -8.46 34.13
CA LEU A 21 -17.93 -8.44 34.34
C LEU A 21 -17.35 -9.57 33.46
N LEU A 22 -17.13 -9.25 32.18
CA LEU A 22 -16.19 -9.93 31.32
C LEU A 22 -15.05 -10.38 32.22
N SER A 23 -14.83 -11.69 32.28
CA SER A 23 -13.59 -12.29 32.74
C SER A 23 -12.46 -11.51 32.05
N ARG A 24 -11.99 -10.44 32.70
CA ARG A 24 -10.74 -9.81 32.39
C ARG A 24 -9.77 -10.88 32.82
N ARG A 25 -9.36 -11.70 31.85
CA ARG A 25 -8.20 -12.54 32.04
C ARG A 25 -7.11 -11.57 32.47
N CYS A 26 -6.79 -11.56 33.76
CA CYS A 26 -5.68 -10.81 34.33
C CYS A 26 -4.36 -11.44 33.86
N LEU A 27 -4.25 -11.67 32.56
CA LEU A 27 -3.13 -12.26 31.84
C LEU A 27 -2.05 -11.18 31.68
N GLY A 28 -1.77 -10.39 32.74
CA GLY A 28 -0.79 -9.29 32.73
C GLY A 28 -1.00 -8.20 31.68
N ASP A 29 -2.08 -8.24 30.90
CA ASP A 29 -2.33 -7.37 29.74
C ASP A 29 -3.07 -6.08 30.11
N SER A 30 -2.81 -5.54 31.31
CA SER A 30 -3.26 -4.19 31.64
C SER A 30 -2.46 -3.21 30.81
N VAL A 31 -3.17 -2.55 29.89
CA VAL A 31 -2.67 -1.51 28.97
C VAL A 31 -1.91 -0.44 29.76
N ALA A 32 -0.58 -0.47 29.69
CA ALA A 32 0.31 0.53 30.28
C ALA A 32 0.93 1.46 29.21
N GLY A 33 0.29 1.52 28.03
CA GLY A 33 0.76 2.29 26.90
C GLY A 33 -0.05 3.56 26.65
N PRO A 34 0.56 4.60 26.08
CA PRO A 34 -0.19 5.71 25.48
C PRO A 34 -1.19 5.19 24.46
N GLN A 35 -2.27 5.94 24.24
CA GLN A 35 -3.19 5.61 23.15
C GLN A 35 -2.45 5.67 21.80
N ILE A 36 -2.85 4.83 20.85
CA ILE A 36 -2.21 4.75 19.51
C ILE A 36 -2.23 6.12 18.80
N GLY A 37 -3.23 6.96 19.07
CA GLY A 37 -3.32 8.32 18.51
C GLY A 37 -2.34 9.34 19.11
N ASP A 38 -1.74 9.06 20.27
CA ASP A 38 -0.74 9.94 20.88
C ASP A 38 0.65 9.65 20.29
N LEU A 39 0.90 10.19 19.10
CA LEU A 39 2.16 9.98 18.37
C LEU A 39 3.37 10.51 19.14
N ALA A 40 3.21 11.59 19.92
CA ALA A 40 4.30 12.20 20.66
C ALA A 40 4.76 11.29 21.81
N ALA A 41 3.82 10.72 22.57
CA ALA A 41 4.15 9.78 23.63
C ALA A 41 4.72 8.47 23.07
N ASN A 42 4.13 7.93 21.99
CA ASN A 42 4.65 6.73 21.34
C ASN A 42 6.06 6.94 20.74
N ALA A 43 6.35 8.13 20.19
CA ALA A 43 7.68 8.45 19.67
C ALA A 43 8.74 8.43 20.77
N LYS A 44 8.44 9.00 21.95
CA LYS A 44 9.36 8.95 23.10
C LYS A 44 9.68 7.50 23.50
N ILE A 45 8.66 6.66 23.61
CA ILE A 45 8.85 5.24 23.97
C ILE A 45 9.59 4.49 22.86
N ALA A 46 9.31 4.79 21.59
CA ALA A 46 10.02 4.20 20.46
C ALA A 46 11.51 4.59 20.47
N THR A 47 11.86 5.83 20.84
CA THR A 47 13.28 6.21 20.99
C THR A 47 13.95 5.48 22.16
N GLN A 48 13.22 5.22 23.24
CA GLN A 48 13.74 4.44 24.38
C GLN A 48 14.10 3.01 23.99
N PHE A 49 13.45 2.43 22.99
CA PHE A 49 13.83 1.11 22.47
C PHE A 49 15.31 1.04 22.01
N PHE A 50 15.83 2.14 21.45
CA PHE A 50 17.20 2.21 20.94
C PHE A 50 18.19 2.80 21.94
N THR A 51 17.72 3.56 22.93
CA THR A 51 18.59 4.26 23.88
C THR A 51 18.64 3.61 25.26
N LYS A 52 17.67 2.76 25.61
CA LYS A 52 17.53 2.16 26.93
C LYS A 52 17.15 0.69 26.85
N THR A 53 17.97 -0.17 27.47
CA THR A 53 17.64 -1.59 27.66
C THR A 53 16.40 -1.72 28.56
N PRO A 54 15.36 -2.46 28.15
CA PRO A 54 14.15 -2.64 28.96
C PRO A 54 14.46 -3.41 30.24
N VAL A 55 13.89 -2.95 31.37
CA VAL A 55 14.09 -3.59 32.68
C VAL A 55 13.08 -4.72 32.90
N SER A 56 11.94 -4.66 32.21
CA SER A 56 10.88 -5.67 32.29
C SER A 56 10.34 -6.05 30.92
N TYR A 57 9.75 -7.25 30.83
CA TYR A 57 9.08 -7.71 29.63
C TYR A 57 7.91 -6.80 29.22
N ALA A 58 7.18 -6.26 30.20
CA ALA A 58 6.08 -5.32 29.94
C ALA A 58 6.58 -4.03 29.26
N GLU A 59 7.72 -3.49 29.71
CA GLU A 59 8.37 -2.32 29.09
C GLU A 59 8.84 -2.63 27.67
N PHE A 60 9.50 -3.77 27.46
CA PHE A 60 9.92 -4.21 26.13
C PHE A 60 8.72 -4.37 25.17
N LYS A 61 7.64 -5.00 25.64
CA LYS A 61 6.40 -5.16 24.86
C LYS A 61 5.83 -3.81 24.47
N GLN A 62 5.77 -2.84 25.40
CA GLN A 62 5.26 -1.51 25.12
C GLN A 62 6.15 -0.74 24.12
N GLN A 63 7.47 -0.90 24.20
CA GLN A 63 8.40 -0.33 23.23
C GLN A 63 8.16 -0.89 21.83
N CYS A 64 8.01 -2.21 21.67
CA CYS A 64 7.68 -2.84 20.40
C CYS A 64 6.34 -2.37 19.83
N VAL A 65 5.31 -2.24 20.68
CA VAL A 65 3.99 -1.73 20.26
C VAL A 65 4.09 -0.28 19.77
N SER A 66 4.82 0.57 20.49
CA SER A 66 5.02 1.97 20.14
C SER A 66 5.86 2.11 18.86
N LEU A 67 6.86 1.25 18.66
CA LEU A 67 7.71 1.22 17.47
C LEU A 67 6.96 0.77 16.22
N ARG A 68 6.00 -0.15 16.35
CA ARG A 68 5.25 -0.75 15.23
C ARG A 68 4.61 0.29 14.31
N ILE A 69 3.99 1.33 14.86
CA ILE A 69 3.33 2.36 14.05
C ILE A 69 4.33 3.14 13.19
N PHE A 70 5.53 3.40 13.71
CA PHE A 70 6.58 4.11 12.98
C PHE A 70 7.24 3.23 11.94
N VAL A 71 7.49 1.95 12.26
CA VAL A 71 8.02 0.99 11.28
C VAL A 71 7.03 0.80 10.13
N PHE A 72 5.74 0.64 10.43
CA PHE A 72 4.71 0.54 9.40
C PHE A 72 4.70 1.80 8.52
N ALA A 73 4.67 2.99 9.12
CA ALA A 73 4.71 4.24 8.37
C ALA A 73 5.98 4.38 7.52
N ALA A 74 7.15 4.06 8.08
CA ALA A 74 8.44 4.15 7.40
C ALA A 74 8.55 3.19 6.22
N VAL A 75 8.10 1.94 6.37
CA VAL A 75 8.09 0.95 5.28
C VAL A 75 7.16 1.41 4.16
N ASN A 76 5.93 1.84 4.48
CA ASN A 76 5.01 2.34 3.46
C ASN A 76 5.56 3.59 2.77
N ALA A 77 6.09 4.55 3.52
CA ALA A 77 6.69 5.75 2.95
C ALA A 77 7.91 5.42 2.08
N GLY A 78 8.74 4.46 2.50
CA GLY A 78 9.89 3.98 1.73
C GLY A 78 9.49 3.30 0.43
N LEU A 79 8.46 2.45 0.45
CA LEU A 79 7.91 1.82 -0.76
C LEU A 79 7.32 2.86 -1.72
N VAL A 80 6.59 3.85 -1.19
CA VAL A 80 6.05 4.96 -1.97
C VAL A 80 7.20 5.79 -2.58
N ALA A 81 8.22 6.14 -1.80
CA ALA A 81 9.39 6.87 -2.28
C ALA A 81 10.15 6.09 -3.36
N ALA A 82 10.31 4.78 -3.20
CA ALA A 82 10.91 3.91 -4.21
C ALA A 82 10.13 3.96 -5.52
N LEU A 83 8.79 3.90 -5.46
CA LEU A 83 7.91 4.03 -6.63
C LEU A 83 8.02 5.42 -7.30
N PHE A 84 8.30 6.47 -6.54
CA PHE A 84 8.50 7.82 -7.08
C PHE A 84 9.84 8.00 -7.79
N LEU A 85 10.91 7.40 -7.24
CA LEU A 85 12.26 7.48 -7.76
C LEU A 85 12.45 6.60 -8.99
N ASP A 86 11.98 5.35 -8.94
CA ASP A 86 12.05 4.40 -10.04
C ASP A 86 10.65 3.84 -10.37
N PRO A 87 9.85 4.61 -11.15
CA PRO A 87 8.51 4.18 -11.51
C PRO A 87 8.58 3.00 -12.49
N PRO A 88 7.75 1.97 -12.33
CA PRO A 88 7.74 0.84 -13.24
C PRO A 88 7.32 1.30 -14.64
N LYS A 89 7.93 0.70 -15.66
CA LYS A 89 7.65 0.95 -17.10
C LYS A 89 6.31 0.31 -17.52
N SER A 90 5.21 0.67 -16.85
CA SER A 90 3.86 0.29 -17.27
C SER A 90 3.12 1.51 -17.79
N SER A 91 2.33 1.32 -18.84
CA SER A 91 1.48 2.37 -19.43
C SER A 91 0.51 2.96 -18.41
N TYR A 92 0.03 2.14 -17.48
CA TYR A 92 -0.85 2.56 -16.39
C TYR A 92 -0.13 3.48 -15.40
N TRP A 93 1.09 3.14 -14.98
CA TRP A 93 1.84 3.98 -14.05
C TRP A 93 2.16 5.33 -14.69
N MET A 94 2.54 5.39 -15.96
CA MET A 94 2.78 6.69 -16.59
C MET A 94 1.53 7.58 -16.57
N ARG A 95 0.35 7.05 -16.91
CA ARG A 95 -0.90 7.83 -16.97
C ARG A 95 -1.46 8.22 -15.60
N MET A 96 -1.29 7.38 -14.59
CA MET A 96 -1.76 7.64 -13.22
C MET A 96 -0.66 8.15 -12.29
N SER A 97 0.56 8.36 -12.80
CA SER A 97 1.64 8.87 -11.98
C SER A 97 1.31 10.26 -11.47
N PRO A 98 1.72 10.61 -10.24
CA PRO A 98 1.65 11.97 -9.78
C PRO A 98 2.41 12.92 -10.73
N LYS A 99 3.52 12.46 -11.32
CA LYS A 99 4.26 13.21 -12.35
C LYS A 99 3.37 13.58 -13.55
N TYR A 100 2.55 12.66 -14.05
CA TYR A 100 1.61 12.91 -15.13
C TYR A 100 0.43 13.79 -14.71
N LEU A 101 -0.09 13.62 -13.49
CA LEU A 101 -1.11 14.51 -12.93
C LEU A 101 -0.61 15.96 -12.89
N PHE A 102 0.62 16.19 -12.43
CA PHE A 102 1.22 17.53 -12.47
C PHE A 102 1.51 17.99 -13.91
N SER A 103 2.02 17.13 -14.80
CA SER A 103 2.31 17.54 -16.18
C SER A 103 1.05 17.84 -17.00
N SER A 104 -0.03 17.07 -16.83
CA SER A 104 -1.29 17.27 -17.55
C SER A 104 -2.02 18.55 -17.12
N VAL A 105 -1.86 18.97 -15.87
CA VAL A 105 -2.46 20.20 -15.35
C VAL A 105 -1.61 21.44 -15.69
N PHE A 106 -0.27 21.31 -15.75
CA PHE A 106 0.63 22.48 -15.85
C PHE A 106 1.50 22.55 -17.12
N ALA A 107 1.66 21.47 -17.89
CA ALA A 107 2.68 21.37 -18.95
C ALA A 107 2.24 20.66 -20.26
N GLY A 108 0.94 20.36 -20.42
CA GLY A 108 0.40 19.73 -21.63
C GLY A 108 0.52 18.21 -21.67
N THR A 109 0.07 17.59 -22.77
CA THR A 109 0.01 16.14 -22.93
C THR A 109 1.43 15.59 -23.17
N PRO A 110 1.96 14.69 -22.31
CA PRO A 110 3.28 14.13 -22.53
C PRO A 110 3.28 13.21 -23.77
N PRO A 111 4.45 13.06 -24.43
CA PRO A 111 4.56 12.29 -25.66
C PRO A 111 4.12 10.82 -25.44
N PRO A 112 3.46 10.20 -26.44
CA PRO A 112 3.01 8.83 -26.34
C PRO A 112 4.20 7.90 -26.13
N MET A 113 4.11 7.06 -25.09
CA MET A 113 5.14 6.07 -24.75
C MET A 113 5.17 4.88 -25.71
N PHE A 114 4.11 4.72 -26.51
CA PHE A 114 4.09 3.75 -27.59
C PHE A 114 4.92 4.27 -28.75
N LEU A 115 5.47 3.32 -29.51
CA LEU A 115 6.29 3.58 -30.67
C LEU A 115 5.63 4.64 -31.57
N SER A 116 6.33 5.76 -31.74
CA SER A 116 5.92 6.84 -32.64
C SER A 116 5.90 6.41 -34.12
N GLN A 117 6.55 5.29 -34.43
CA GLN A 117 6.60 4.67 -35.75
C GLN A 117 6.43 3.16 -35.60
N LYS A 118 5.82 2.51 -36.60
CA LYS A 118 5.71 1.04 -36.64
C LYS A 118 7.10 0.44 -36.41
N VAL A 119 7.29 -0.38 -35.38
CA VAL A 119 8.50 -1.20 -35.29
C VAL A 119 8.40 -2.21 -36.41
N GLU A 120 9.24 -2.02 -37.41
CA GLU A 120 9.50 -2.99 -38.44
C GLU A 120 10.18 -4.17 -37.75
N ARG A 121 9.39 -5.19 -37.46
CA ARG A 121 9.91 -6.50 -37.09
C ARG A 121 10.15 -7.22 -38.41
N GLU A 122 11.23 -7.98 -38.47
CA GLU A 122 11.58 -8.85 -39.61
C GLU A 122 10.40 -9.77 -40.00
N ALA A 123 9.57 -10.15 -39.03
CA ALA A 123 8.35 -10.89 -39.24
C ALA A 123 7.10 -9.99 -39.28
N ASP A 124 6.34 -10.03 -40.38
CA ASP A 124 5.04 -9.36 -40.51
C ASP A 124 3.95 -10.14 -39.77
N VAL A 125 3.83 -9.89 -38.47
CA VAL A 125 2.88 -10.58 -37.57
C VAL A 125 1.42 -10.55 -38.08
N PRO A 126 0.86 -9.43 -38.57
CA PRO A 126 -0.49 -9.40 -39.16
C PRO A 126 -0.68 -10.41 -40.29
N ASP A 127 0.30 -10.54 -41.19
CA ASP A 127 0.23 -11.46 -42.32
C ASP A 127 0.31 -12.92 -41.86
N ILE A 128 1.26 -13.23 -40.96
CA ILE A 128 1.39 -14.55 -40.31
C ILE A 128 0.07 -14.95 -39.64
N VAL A 129 -0.56 -14.05 -38.89
CA VAL A 129 -1.85 -14.30 -38.22
C VAL A 129 -2.97 -14.52 -39.24
N SER A 130 -3.02 -13.72 -40.31
CA SER A 130 -3.98 -13.88 -41.40
C SER A 130 -3.85 -15.25 -42.08
N GLN A 131 -2.62 -15.66 -42.40
CA GLN A 131 -2.33 -16.98 -42.97
C GLN A 131 -2.73 -18.11 -42.02
N LEU A 132 -2.45 -18.00 -40.72
CA LEU A 132 -2.85 -19.00 -39.72
C LEU A 132 -4.36 -19.06 -39.52
N THR A 133 -5.09 -17.94 -39.61
CA THR A 133 -6.55 -17.94 -39.42
C THR A 133 -7.30 -18.38 -40.67
N GLN A 134 -6.89 -17.93 -41.85
CA GLN A 134 -7.57 -18.24 -43.11
C GLN A 134 -7.12 -19.58 -43.70
N ASN A 135 -5.81 -19.83 -43.73
CA ASN A 135 -5.22 -21.00 -44.39
C ASN A 135 -4.85 -22.13 -43.41
N ARG A 136 -4.88 -21.87 -42.09
CA ARG A 136 -4.43 -22.79 -41.02
C ARG A 136 -2.98 -23.28 -41.16
N ARG A 137 -2.19 -22.62 -42.00
CA ARG A 137 -0.78 -22.92 -42.25
C ARG A 137 -0.06 -21.67 -42.72
N LEU A 138 1.23 -21.59 -42.41
CA LEU A 138 2.12 -20.57 -42.95
C LEU A 138 2.57 -21.00 -44.35
N LEU A 139 2.59 -20.07 -45.29
CA LEU A 139 3.03 -20.34 -46.66
C LEU A 139 4.54 -20.64 -46.73
N THR A 140 5.32 -20.07 -45.81
CA THR A 140 6.79 -20.21 -45.73
C THR A 140 7.27 -21.42 -44.92
N ALA A 141 6.39 -22.14 -44.21
CA ALA A 141 6.79 -23.24 -43.32
C ALA A 141 7.23 -24.53 -44.04
N GLY A 142 7.38 -24.50 -45.37
CA GLY A 142 7.83 -25.63 -46.18
C GLY A 142 8.97 -25.29 -47.15
N SER A 143 9.57 -24.11 -47.03
CA SER A 143 10.71 -23.67 -47.86
C SER A 143 12.00 -23.59 -47.05
N ASP A 144 12.29 -24.61 -46.23
CA ASP A 144 13.67 -24.88 -45.83
C ASP A 144 14.37 -25.37 -47.11
N THR A 145 14.91 -24.43 -47.88
CA THR A 145 15.91 -24.72 -48.90
C THR A 145 17.16 -25.20 -48.17
N GLU A 146 17.39 -26.51 -48.22
CA GLU A 146 18.72 -27.11 -48.14
C GLU A 146 19.58 -26.50 -49.25
N ASP A 147 20.30 -25.41 -48.96
CA ASP A 147 21.38 -24.93 -49.81
C ASP A 147 22.60 -24.69 -48.90
N GLU A 148 23.64 -25.49 -49.16
CA GLU A 148 25.02 -25.40 -48.62
C GLU A 148 25.71 -24.06 -48.95
#